data_AF-A0A8C4RQK1-F1
#
_entry.id   AF-A0A8C4RQK1-F1
#
_cell.length_a   1.000
_cell.length_b   1.000
_cell.length_c   1.000
_cell.angle_alpha   90.00
_cell.angle_beta   90.00
_cell.angle_gamma   90.00
#
_symmetry.space_group_name_H-M   'P 1'
#
loop_
_entity.id
_entity.type
_entity.pdbx_description
1 polymer ?
#
loop_
_entity_poly.entity_id
_entity_poly.type
_entity_poly.pdbx_seq_one_letter_code
_entity_poly.pdbx_strand_id
1 'polypeptide(L)'
;MAESVSSSQQGCTPNTPGGYSRHEKSLGLLTSKFVSLLQEAKDGILDIKQAADSLAVRQKRRIYDITNVLEGIGLIEKKSKNMLDAIPKKSLIICQRLKAQIEDLEIKEKELDQQKCWLQQSIKNISEDPANSRYPLYLFICLFVYL
;
A
#
# COMPACT_ATOMS: atom_id res chain seq x y z
N MET A 1 -51.34 -34.70 37.05
CA MET A 1 -50.77 -35.74 37.94
C MET A 1 -50.14 -36.78 37.03
N ALA A 2 -48.84 -37.02 36.98
CA ALA A 2 -47.69 -36.47 37.67
C ALA A 2 -46.46 -36.65 36.75
N GLU A 3 -45.55 -35.68 36.75
CA GLU A 3 -44.13 -35.87 36.40
C GLU A 3 -43.53 -36.94 37.33
N SER A 4 -42.43 -37.61 37.01
CA SER A 4 -41.06 -37.14 37.27
C SER A 4 -40.14 -38.39 37.24
N VAL A 5 -38.83 -38.43 37.02
CA VAL A 5 -37.73 -37.48 36.79
C VAL A 5 -36.48 -38.35 36.57
N SER A 6 -35.56 -37.92 35.70
CA SER A 6 -34.10 -37.87 35.94
C SER A 6 -33.34 -37.88 34.62
N SER A 7 -32.21 -37.22 34.43
CA SER A 7 -31.48 -36.14 35.10
C SER A 7 -30.21 -36.00 34.25
N SER A 8 -29.84 -34.75 33.96
CA SER A 8 -28.44 -34.27 33.87
C SER A 8 -27.42 -35.07 33.03
N GLN A 9 -26.94 -34.48 31.93
CA GLN A 9 -25.54 -33.99 31.83
C GLN A 9 -25.24 -33.34 30.48
N GLN A 10 -24.51 -32.22 30.58
CA GLN A 10 -23.81 -31.48 29.54
C GLN A 10 -22.63 -32.29 28.95
N GLY A 11 -22.14 -31.87 27.78
CA GLY A 11 -20.80 -32.19 27.25
C GLY A 11 -20.86 -32.64 25.79
N CYS A 12 -20.67 -31.77 24.79
CA CYS A 12 -19.35 -31.31 24.29
C CYS A 12 -18.33 -32.45 24.16
N THR A 13 -18.00 -32.83 22.92
CA THR A 13 -16.69 -33.34 22.49
C THR A 13 -16.53 -33.17 20.96
N PRO A 14 -15.29 -33.06 20.44
CA PRO A 14 -14.87 -31.88 19.68
C PRO A 14 -14.14 -32.14 18.33
N ASN A 15 -13.85 -31.05 17.59
CA ASN A 15 -12.81 -30.83 16.54
C ASN A 15 -12.97 -31.52 15.16
N THR A 16 -13.34 -30.84 14.05
CA THR A 16 -12.60 -29.85 13.18
C THR A 16 -11.49 -30.53 12.32
N PRO A 17 -11.28 -30.24 10.99
CA PRO A 17 -11.52 -28.98 10.25
C PRO A 17 -12.24 -29.11 8.88
N GLY A 18 -13.45 -28.55 8.79
CA GLY A 18 -14.13 -28.27 7.51
C GLY A 18 -13.69 -26.98 6.81
N GLY A 19 -12.55 -26.38 7.20
CA GLY A 19 -12.14 -25.04 6.77
C GLY A 19 -11.50 -24.94 5.38
N TYR A 20 -11.03 -26.05 4.81
CA TYR A 20 -10.25 -26.02 3.56
C TYR A 20 -11.12 -25.82 2.30
N SER A 21 -12.34 -26.36 2.27
CA SER A 21 -13.16 -26.43 1.05
C SER A 21 -13.72 -25.08 0.56
N ARG A 22 -13.91 -24.11 1.47
CA ARG A 22 -14.43 -22.78 1.09
C ARG A 22 -13.33 -21.87 0.54
N HIS A 23 -12.10 -22.01 1.05
CA HIS A 23 -10.99 -21.12 0.71
C HIS A 23 -10.47 -21.38 -0.72
N GLU A 24 -10.44 -22.64 -1.14
CA GLU A 24 -10.06 -23.08 -2.50
C GLU A 24 -10.97 -22.54 -3.61
N LYS A 25 -12.20 -22.14 -3.26
CA LYS A 25 -13.20 -21.56 -4.19
C LYS A 25 -13.43 -20.07 -3.95
N SER A 26 -12.60 -19.45 -3.12
CA SER A 26 -12.76 -18.04 -2.78
C SER A 26 -12.49 -17.15 -3.99
N LEU A 27 -13.23 -16.04 -4.08
CA LEU A 27 -13.02 -15.05 -5.13
C LEU A 27 -11.58 -14.51 -5.09
N GLY A 28 -11.01 -14.29 -3.89
CA GLY A 28 -9.63 -13.82 -3.73
C GLY A 28 -8.59 -14.76 -4.34
N LEU A 29 -8.73 -16.08 -4.17
CA LEU A 29 -7.81 -17.04 -4.80
C LEU A 29 -7.95 -17.03 -6.33
N LEU A 30 -9.18 -16.94 -6.83
CA LEU A 30 -9.45 -16.82 -8.26
C LEU A 30 -8.85 -15.53 -8.83
N THR A 31 -9.01 -14.40 -8.13
CA THR A 31 -8.42 -13.12 -8.52
C THR A 31 -6.90 -13.18 -8.55
N SER A 32 -6.25 -13.80 -7.56
CA SER A 32 -4.78 -13.94 -7.54
C SER A 32 -4.26 -14.75 -8.74
N LYS A 33 -4.92 -15.88 -9.06
CA LYS A 33 -4.60 -16.67 -10.26
C LYS A 33 -4.85 -15.88 -11.55
N PHE A 34 -5.96 -15.13 -11.62
CA PHE A 34 -6.29 -14.30 -12.78
C PHE A 34 -5.24 -13.22 -13.03
N VAL A 35 -4.80 -12.53 -11.98
CA VAL A 35 -3.75 -11.50 -12.06
C VAL A 35 -2.41 -12.12 -12.47
N SER A 36 -2.10 -13.32 -12.01
CA SER A 36 -0.88 -14.02 -12.41
C SER A 36 -0.88 -14.33 -13.92
N LEU A 37 -2.00 -14.85 -14.45
CA LEU A 37 -2.16 -15.08 -15.88
C LEU A 37 -2.10 -13.78 -16.71
N LEU A 38 -2.64 -12.69 -16.17
CA LEU A 38 -2.58 -11.37 -16.78
C LEU A 38 -1.13 -10.82 -16.83
N GLN A 39 -0.31 -11.10 -15.81
CA GLN A 39 1.10 -10.73 -15.76
C GLN A 39 1.98 -11.57 -16.70
N GLU A 40 1.67 -12.86 -16.85
CA GLU A 40 2.36 -13.78 -17.76
C GLU A 40 2.06 -13.50 -19.25
N ALA A 41 0.90 -12.89 -19.55
CA ALA A 41 0.54 -12.51 -20.91
C ALA A 41 1.53 -11.46 -21.47
N LYS A 42 2.29 -11.85 -22.50
CA LYS A 42 3.39 -11.05 -23.08
C LYS A 42 2.97 -9.63 -23.49
N ASP A 43 1.77 -9.49 -24.03
CA ASP A 43 1.23 -8.21 -24.54
C ASP A 43 0.30 -7.49 -23.57
N GLY A 44 0.15 -8.00 -22.33
CA GLY A 44 -0.87 -7.50 -21.39
C GLY A 44 -2.31 -7.84 -21.83
N ILE A 45 -2.46 -8.61 -22.90
CA ILE A 45 -3.74 -9.01 -23.44
C ILE A 45 -4.07 -10.42 -22.94
N LEU A 46 -5.15 -10.54 -22.18
CA LEU A 46 -5.62 -11.82 -21.67
C LEU A 46 -6.96 -12.19 -22.32
N ASP A 47 -7.02 -13.40 -22.90
CA ASP A 47 -8.28 -13.96 -23.38
C ASP A 47 -9.11 -14.46 -22.17
N ILE A 48 -10.30 -13.88 -22.02
CA ILE A 48 -11.25 -14.20 -20.94
C ILE A 48 -11.61 -15.68 -20.95
N LYS A 49 -11.75 -16.30 -22.12
CA LYS A 49 -12.09 -17.73 -22.23
C LYS A 49 -10.93 -18.59 -21.75
N GLN A 50 -9.72 -18.27 -22.19
CA GLN A 50 -8.51 -19.00 -21.80
C GLN A 50 -8.23 -18.85 -20.29
N ALA A 51 -8.46 -17.65 -19.73
CA ALA A 51 -8.41 -17.42 -18.30
C ALA A 51 -9.52 -18.19 -17.55
N ALA A 52 -10.75 -18.23 -18.08
CA ALA A 52 -11.85 -18.97 -17.48
C ALA A 52 -11.58 -20.48 -17.41
N ASP A 53 -10.97 -21.03 -18.46
CA ASP A 53 -10.58 -22.43 -18.54
C ASP A 53 -9.43 -22.74 -17.56
N SER A 54 -8.43 -21.84 -17.50
CA SER A 54 -7.27 -21.97 -16.59
C SER A 54 -7.63 -21.81 -15.10
N LEU A 55 -8.61 -20.97 -14.79
CA LEU A 55 -9.12 -20.83 -13.42
C LEU A 55 -9.99 -22.03 -12.99
N ALA A 56 -10.25 -23.01 -13.88
CA ALA A 56 -11.05 -24.21 -13.63
C ALA A 56 -12.41 -23.90 -12.96
N VAL A 57 -12.98 -22.76 -13.30
CA VAL A 57 -14.21 -22.29 -12.64
C VAL A 57 -15.38 -23.06 -13.23
N ARG A 58 -15.93 -24.02 -12.47
CA ARG A 58 -17.19 -24.71 -12.83
C ARG A 58 -18.37 -23.75 -13.09
N GLN A 59 -18.26 -22.48 -12.69
CA GLN A 59 -19.27 -21.43 -12.84
C GLN A 59 -18.67 -20.19 -13.51
N LYS A 60 -19.03 -19.94 -14.78
CA LYS A 60 -18.63 -18.74 -15.55
C LYS A 60 -19.00 -17.40 -14.89
N ARG A 61 -19.80 -17.41 -13.82
CA ARG A 61 -20.22 -16.22 -13.07
C ARG A 61 -19.08 -15.49 -12.35
N ARG A 62 -18.04 -16.18 -11.88
CA ARG A 62 -16.95 -15.56 -11.09
C ARG A 62 -16.02 -14.70 -11.93
N ILE A 63 -15.90 -14.98 -13.22
CA ILE A 63 -15.10 -14.17 -14.14
C ILE A 63 -15.66 -12.75 -14.20
N TYR A 64 -16.98 -12.59 -14.27
CA TYR A 64 -17.59 -11.24 -14.27
C TYR A 64 -17.39 -10.50 -12.95
N ASP A 65 -17.40 -11.21 -11.81
CA ASP A 65 -17.11 -10.57 -10.52
C ASP A 65 -15.69 -9.98 -10.51
N ILE A 66 -14.72 -10.72 -11.06
CA ILE A 66 -13.32 -10.28 -11.14
C ILE A 66 -13.18 -9.16 -12.18
N THR A 67 -13.72 -9.33 -13.38
CA THR A 67 -13.56 -8.35 -14.45
C THR A 67 -14.25 -7.04 -14.13
N ASN A 68 -15.45 -7.04 -13.56
CA ASN A 68 -16.17 -5.81 -13.24
C ASN A 68 -15.46 -5.00 -12.15
N VAL A 69 -14.86 -5.67 -11.16
CA VAL A 69 -14.07 -4.99 -10.11
C VAL A 69 -12.79 -4.42 -10.70
N LEU A 70 -12.05 -5.21 -11.48
CA LEU A 70 -10.79 -4.74 -12.07
C LEU A 70 -11.02 -3.67 -13.17
N GLU A 71 -12.14 -3.71 -13.89
CA GLU A 71 -12.60 -2.66 -14.81
C GLU A 71 -13.01 -1.41 -14.05
N GLY A 72 -13.76 -1.56 -12.94
CA GLY A 72 -14.16 -0.44 -12.08
C GLY A 72 -13.00 0.27 -11.38
N ILE A 73 -11.90 -0.44 -11.10
CA ILE A 73 -10.64 0.14 -10.60
C ILE A 73 -9.81 0.73 -11.76
N GLY A 74 -10.10 0.37 -13.01
CA GLY A 74 -9.32 0.77 -14.18
C GLY A 74 -7.96 0.06 -14.24
N LEU A 75 -7.89 -1.23 -13.90
CA LEU A 75 -6.68 -2.05 -14.10
C LEU A 75 -6.73 -2.85 -15.41
N ILE A 76 -7.92 -3.04 -15.96
CA ILE A 76 -8.17 -3.71 -17.24
C ILE A 76 -9.23 -2.94 -18.01
N GLU A 77 -9.13 -2.97 -19.33
CA GLU A 77 -10.12 -2.41 -20.24
C GLU A 77 -10.59 -3.50 -21.22
N LYS A 78 -11.89 -3.47 -21.54
CA LYS A 78 -12.48 -4.43 -22.45
C LYS A 78 -12.14 -4.08 -23.89
N LYS A 79 -11.16 -4.79 -24.48
CA LYS A 79 -10.77 -4.60 -25.88
C LYS A 79 -11.72 -5.28 -26.87
N SER A 80 -12.28 -6.43 -26.50
CA SER A 80 -13.29 -7.16 -27.28
C SER A 80 -14.11 -8.10 -26.38
N LYS A 81 -15.16 -8.74 -26.92
CA LYS A 81 -16.07 -9.63 -26.17
C LYS A 81 -15.36 -10.72 -25.37
N ASN A 82 -14.16 -11.14 -25.79
CA ASN A 82 -13.34 -12.15 -25.11
C ASN A 82 -11.92 -11.66 -24.77
N MET A 83 -11.58 -10.39 -24.97
CA MET A 83 -10.19 -9.91 -24.89
C MET A 83 -10.10 -8.72 -23.94
N LEU A 84 -9.32 -8.89 -22.87
CA LEU A 84 -9.02 -7.84 -21.90
C LEU A 84 -7.62 -7.32 -22.16
N ASP A 85 -7.47 -6.01 -22.19
CA ASP A 85 -6.18 -5.34 -22.20
C ASP A 85 -5.91 -4.89 -20.76
N ALA A 86 -4.89 -5.44 -20.10
CA ALA A 86 -4.37 -4.86 -18.88
C ALA A 86 -3.89 -3.46 -19.22
N ILE A 87 -4.31 -2.45 -18.44
CA ILE A 87 -3.82 -1.08 -18.64
C ILE A 87 -2.30 -1.17 -18.73
N PRO A 88 -1.73 -0.61 -19.82
CA PRO A 88 -0.42 -1.02 -20.30
C PRO A 88 0.59 -0.77 -19.21
N LYS A 89 1.59 -1.65 -19.12
CA LYS A 89 2.81 -1.56 -18.29
C LYS A 89 3.31 -0.12 -18.06
N LYS A 90 3.05 0.81 -18.98
CA LYS A 90 3.14 2.27 -18.81
C LYS A 90 2.61 2.81 -17.47
N SER A 91 1.38 2.49 -17.03
CA SER A 91 0.85 3.01 -15.76
C SER A 91 1.63 2.46 -14.55
N LEU A 92 2.03 1.19 -14.59
CA LEU A 92 2.86 0.57 -13.57
C LEU A 92 4.27 1.16 -13.54
N ILE A 93 4.89 1.38 -14.70
CA ILE A 93 6.20 2.02 -14.85
C ILE A 93 6.13 3.46 -14.34
N ILE A 94 5.06 4.20 -14.66
CA ILE A 94 4.82 5.56 -14.16
C ILE A 94 4.66 5.53 -12.64
N CYS A 95 3.86 4.62 -12.09
CA CYS A 95 3.70 4.45 -10.65
C CYS A 95 5.02 4.10 -9.96
N GLN A 96 5.84 3.21 -10.52
CA GLN A 96 7.17 2.87 -9.98
C GLN A 96 8.11 4.08 -10.02
N ARG A 97 8.11 4.83 -11.12
CA ARG A 97 8.91 6.05 -11.28
C ARG A 97 8.48 7.16 -10.32
N LEU A 98 7.17 7.31 -10.09
CA LEU A 98 6.63 8.26 -9.14
C LEU A 98 7.00 7.86 -7.71
N LYS A 99 6.92 6.56 -7.37
CA LYS A 99 7.37 6.05 -6.07
C LYS A 99 8.86 6.32 -5.82
N ALA A 100 9.71 6.08 -6.82
CA ALA A 100 11.15 6.38 -6.71
C ALA A 100 11.43 7.88 -6.54
N GLN A 101 10.65 8.74 -7.20
CA GLN A 101 10.75 10.20 -7.02
C GLN A 101 10.31 10.65 -5.62
N ILE A 102 9.27 10.03 -5.05
CA ILE A 102 8.85 10.31 -3.67
C ILE A 102 9.97 9.96 -2.70
N GLU A 103 10.57 8.77 -2.84
CA GLU A 103 11.68 8.34 -1.99
C GLU A 103 12.89 9.28 -2.07
N ASP A 104 13.28 9.70 -3.29
CA ASP A 104 14.36 10.68 -3.48
C ASP A 104 14.05 12.04 -2.85
N LEU A 105 12.79 12.49 -2.97
CA LEU A 105 12.33 13.74 -2.35
C LEU A 105 12.34 13.64 -0.81
N GLU A 106 11.91 12.52 -0.23
CA GLU A 106 11.95 12.29 1.22
C GLU A 106 13.40 12.30 1.76
N ILE A 107 14.36 11.76 1.01
CA ILE A 107 15.79 11.82 1.39
C ILE A 107 16.29 13.26 1.38
N LYS A 108 15.95 14.04 0.34
CA LYS A 108 16.35 15.46 0.24
C LYS A 108 15.71 16.31 1.34
N GLU A 109 14.45 16.07 1.67
CA GLU A 109 13.78 16.75 2.76
C GLU A 109 14.48 16.49 4.10
N LYS A 110 14.83 15.23 4.38
CA LYS A 110 15.60 14.86 5.58
C LYS A 110 16.97 15.54 5.65
N GLU A 111 17.69 15.60 4.53
CA GLU A 111 18.98 16.29 4.46
C GLU A 111 18.82 17.79 4.76
N LEU A 112 17.81 18.44 4.18
CA LEU A 112 17.53 19.85 4.43
C LEU A 112 17.15 20.12 5.90
N ASP A 113 16.35 19.24 6.51
CA ASP A 113 16.01 19.34 7.93
C ASP A 113 17.23 19.16 8.84
N GLN A 114 18.14 18.24 8.49
CA GLN A 114 19.39 18.05 9.21
C GLN A 114 20.28 19.30 9.13
N GLN A 115 20.43 19.88 7.94
CA GLN A 115 21.19 21.12 7.74
C GLN A 115 20.59 22.29 8.52
N LYS A 116 19.26 22.42 8.52
CA LYS A 116 18.55 23.44 9.28
C LYS A 116 18.82 23.29 10.79
N CYS A 117 18.71 22.08 11.31
CA CYS A 117 18.98 21.81 12.72
C CYS A 117 20.44 22.12 13.08
N TRP A 118 21.38 21.73 12.22
CA TRP A 118 22.81 22.02 12.43
C TRP A 118 23.09 23.52 12.46
N LEU A 119 22.54 24.28 11.51
CA LEU A 119 22.68 25.74 11.47
C LEU A 119 22.06 26.40 12.71
N GLN A 120 20.86 25.97 13.10
CA GLN A 120 20.20 26.47 14.31
C GLN A 120 21.04 26.20 15.56
N GLN A 121 21.60 25.00 15.68
CA GLN A 121 22.48 24.66 16.80
C GLN A 121 23.79 25.46 16.76
N SER A 122 24.36 25.69 15.59
CA SER A 122 25.58 26.50 15.42
C SER A 122 25.33 27.95 15.84
N ILE A 123 24.23 28.56 15.37
CA ILE A 123 23.79 29.90 15.79
C ILE A 123 23.61 29.94 17.30
N LYS A 124 22.93 28.94 17.87
CA LYS A 124 22.72 28.83 19.31
C LYS A 124 24.05 28.81 20.06
N ASN A 125 24.96 27.91 19.69
CA ASN A 125 26.28 27.78 20.31
C ASN A 125 27.08 29.09 20.27
N ILE A 126 27.03 29.82 19.15
CA ILE A 126 27.70 31.13 19.00
C ILE A 126 27.01 32.21 19.84
N SER A 127 25.68 32.22 19.89
CA SER A 127 24.91 33.21 20.64
C SER A 127 25.01 33.03 22.16
N GLU A 128 25.15 31.79 22.63
CA GLU A 128 25.23 31.42 24.04
C GLU A 128 26.67 31.38 24.57
N ASP A 129 27.67 31.66 23.72
CA ASP A 129 29.07 31.77 24.15
C ASP A 129 29.22 32.93 25.16
N PRO A 130 29.69 32.68 26.40
CA PRO A 130 29.89 33.70 27.42
C PRO A 130 30.90 34.80 27.00
N ALA A 131 31.76 34.54 26.01
CA ALA A 131 32.63 35.57 25.41
C ALA A 131 31.85 36.55 24.52
N ASN A 132 30.76 36.12 23.89
CA ASN A 132 29.90 36.94 23.04
C ASN A 132 28.95 37.84 23.86
N SER A 133 28.58 37.43 25.07
CA SER A 133 27.81 38.25 26.01
C SER A 133 28.66 39.26 26.80
N ARG A 134 29.99 39.12 26.78
CA ARG A 134 30.95 40.03 27.45
C ARG A 134 31.14 41.37 26.72
N TYR A 135 30.78 41.45 25.44
CA TYR A 135 30.78 42.68 24.65
C TYR A 135 29.43 42.83 23.94
N PRO A 136 28.39 43.39 24.59
CA PRO A 136 27.14 43.65 23.89
C PRO A 136 27.44 44.59 22.73
N LEU A 137 27.08 44.19 21.50
CA LEU A 137 27.30 44.95 20.27
C LEU A 137 26.80 46.41 20.36
N TYR A 138 25.87 46.68 21.28
CA TYR A 138 25.40 48.01 21.66
C TYR A 138 26.52 48.93 22.20
N LEU A 139 27.47 48.41 23.00
CA LEU A 139 28.57 49.21 23.53
C LEU A 139 29.54 49.65 22.40
N PHE A 140 29.74 48.80 21.40
CA PHE A 140 30.61 49.09 20.25
C PHE A 140 29.99 50.14 19.32
N ILE A 141 28.67 50.08 19.11
CA ILE A 141 27.94 51.07 18.30
C ILE A 141 27.89 52.43 19.02
N CYS A 142 27.67 52.46 20.34
CA CYS A 142 27.68 53.72 21.09
C CYS A 142 29.06 54.39 21.11
N LEU A 143 30.17 53.64 21.16
CA LEU A 143 31.51 54.24 21.16
C LEU A 143 31.88 54.92 19.83
N PHE A 144 31.34 54.43 18.70
CA PHE A 144 31.60 54.97 17.36
C PHE A 144 30.72 56.16 16.97
N VAL A 145 29.59 56.35 17.65
CA VAL A 145 28.69 57.49 17.42
C VAL A 145 29.10 58.72 18.25
N TYR A 146 29.88 58.52 19.33
CA TYR A 146 30.32 59.58 20.24
C TYR A 146 31.81 59.97 20.07
N LEU A 147 32.48 59.49 19.02
CA LEU A 147 33.84 59.91 18.62
C LEU A 147 33.79 60.58 17.24
#